data_AF-F7NR95-F1
#
_entry.id   AF-F7NR95-F1
#
_cell.length_a   1.000
_cell.length_b   1.000
_cell.length_c   1.000
_cell.angle_alpha   90.00
_cell.angle_beta   90.00
_cell.angle_gamma   90.00
#
_symmetry.space_group_name_H-M   'P 1'
#
loop_
_entity.id
_entity.type
_entity.pdbx_description
1 polymer ?
#
loop_
_entity_poly.entity_id
_entity_poly.type
_entity_poly.pdbx_seq_one_letter_code
_entity_poly.pdbx_strand_id
1 'polypeptide(L)'
;MRNFLLLCLLIVSTLTFYDHPKMLPYSEPVLDWLAEHISLPGAQSDSMVTRKIQKAFYAIGQDYGTGQQEALAKAARTIDNLLQFRRDYCQNGDFHPALFGDAMQRACDVLRQYPKLEEFKKD
;
A
#
# COMPACT_ATOMS: atom_id res chain seq x y z
N MET A 1 11.97 36.24 14.51
CA MET A 1 10.72 35.55 14.93
C MET A 1 9.81 35.21 13.75
N ARG A 2 9.41 36.16 12.89
CA ARG A 2 8.53 35.91 11.72
C ARG A 2 9.04 34.82 10.76
N ASN A 3 10.34 34.84 10.42
CA ASN A 3 10.92 33.87 9.48
C ASN A 3 11.03 32.45 10.07
N PHE A 4 11.17 32.33 11.39
CA PHE A 4 11.23 31.03 12.07
C PHE A 4 9.83 30.41 12.17
N LEU A 5 8.82 31.24 12.47
CA LEU A 5 7.41 30.82 12.44
C LEU A 5 6.97 30.36 11.05
N LEU A 6 7.38 31.07 9.99
CA LEU A 6 7.11 30.67 8.60
C LEU A 6 7.74 29.32 8.23
N LEU A 7 8.96 29.07 8.74
CA LEU A 7 9.69 27.84 8.47
C LEU A 7 9.07 26.65 9.22
N CYS A 8 8.64 26.85 10.47
CA CYS A 8 7.84 25.87 11.21
C CYS A 8 6.50 25.61 10.53
N LEU A 9 5.82 26.63 10.01
CA LEU A 9 4.54 26.47 9.30
C LEU A 9 4.70 25.67 8.00
N LEU A 10 5.80 25.87 7.28
CA LEU A 10 6.13 25.07 6.11
C LEU A 10 6.41 23.61 6.47
N ILE A 11 7.20 23.36 7.52
CA ILE A 11 7.51 21.99 7.98
C ILE A 11 6.23 21.28 8.44
N VAL A 12 5.41 21.95 9.25
CA VAL A 12 4.14 21.39 9.74
C VAL A 12 3.19 21.12 8.56
N SER A 13 3.12 22.02 7.58
CA SER A 13 2.31 21.78 6.37
C SER A 13 2.81 20.56 5.59
N THR A 14 4.12 20.40 5.40
CA THR A 14 4.65 19.21 4.70
C THR A 14 4.35 17.90 5.43
N LEU A 15 4.31 17.93 6.77
CA LEU A 15 3.96 16.76 7.58
C LEU A 15 2.45 16.44 7.54
N THR A 16 1.57 17.45 7.56
CA THR A 16 0.11 17.21 7.46
C THR A 16 -0.32 16.78 6.06
N PHE A 17 0.36 17.23 5.00
CA PHE A 17 0.05 16.78 3.63
C PHE A 17 0.64 15.40 3.29
N TYR A 18 1.60 14.88 4.07
CA TYR A 18 2.08 13.51 3.90
C TYR A 18 0.99 12.46 4.18
N ASP A 19 0.03 12.79 5.04
CA ASP A 19 -1.01 11.86 5.49
C ASP A 19 -2.24 11.81 4.57
N HIS A 20 -2.25 12.58 3.47
CA HIS A 20 -3.35 12.51 2.51
C HIS A 20 -3.13 11.37 1.49
N PRO A 21 -4.07 10.39 1.37
CA PRO A 21 -3.95 9.23 0.48
C PRO A 21 -4.01 9.57 -1.01
N LYS A 22 -4.14 10.86 -1.38
CA LYS A 22 -4.16 11.35 -2.77
C LYS A 22 -2.78 11.41 -3.45
N MET A 23 -1.69 11.02 -2.76
CA MET A 23 -0.33 10.98 -3.33
C MET A 23 -0.02 9.72 -4.15
N LEU A 24 -0.97 8.80 -4.35
CA LEU A 24 -0.73 7.60 -5.16
C LEU A 24 -0.39 7.88 -6.64
N PRO A 25 -1.10 8.74 -7.41
CA PRO A 25 -0.86 8.88 -8.84
C PRO A 25 0.42 9.65 -9.19
N TYR A 26 1.03 10.37 -8.24
CA TYR A 26 2.26 11.15 -8.48
C TYR A 26 3.54 10.43 -8.03
N SER A 27 3.41 9.37 -7.23
CA SER A 27 4.55 8.54 -6.83
C SER A 27 4.99 7.55 -7.90
N GLU A 28 4.10 7.20 -8.84
CA GLU A 28 4.33 6.20 -9.90
C GLU A 28 5.57 6.52 -10.78
N PRO A 29 5.70 7.71 -11.39
CA PRO A 29 6.84 7.99 -12.26
C PRO A 29 8.17 8.07 -11.49
N VAL A 30 8.14 8.50 -10.23
CA VAL A 30 9.36 8.58 -9.38
C VAL A 30 9.81 7.18 -9.00
N LEU A 31 8.88 6.29 -8.66
CA LEU A 31 9.16 4.92 -8.25
C LEU A 31 9.55 4.02 -9.43
N ASP A 32 8.98 4.23 -10.61
CA ASP A 32 9.39 3.56 -11.86
C ASP A 32 10.78 4.04 -12.30
N TRP A 33 11.04 5.35 -12.26
CA TRP A 33 12.36 5.91 -12.53
C TRP A 33 13.43 5.35 -11.58
N LEU A 34 13.14 5.28 -10.27
CA LEU A 34 14.06 4.70 -9.28
C LEU A 34 14.31 3.20 -9.51
N ALA A 35 13.29 2.43 -9.91
CA ALA A 35 13.44 1.00 -10.18
C ALA A 35 14.29 0.74 -11.44
N GLU A 36 14.18 1.60 -12.45
CA GLU A 36 14.96 1.53 -13.68
C GLU A 36 16.41 2.00 -13.49
N HIS A 37 16.64 3.01 -12.65
CA HIS A 37 17.96 3.63 -12.49
C HIS A 37 18.79 3.07 -11.33
N ILE A 38 18.17 2.35 -10.38
CA ILE A 38 18.85 1.77 -9.21
C ILE A 38 18.68 0.24 -9.24
N SER A 39 19.58 -0.45 -9.94
CA SER A 39 19.68 -1.92 -9.90
C SER A 39 20.38 -2.37 -8.61
N LEU A 40 19.62 -2.48 -7.52
CA LEU A 40 20.07 -3.12 -6.28
C LEU A 40 19.80 -4.64 -6.36
N PRO A 41 20.83 -5.50 -6.35
CA PRO A 41 20.67 -6.96 -6.37
C PRO A 41 19.82 -7.40 -5.17
N GLY A 42 18.75 -8.16 -5.42
CA GLY A 42 17.83 -8.67 -4.39
C GLY A 42 16.72 -7.72 -3.93
N ALA A 43 16.86 -6.40 -4.09
CA ALA A 43 15.77 -5.47 -3.75
C ALA A 43 14.71 -5.33 -4.87
N GLN A 44 15.07 -5.69 -6.10
CA GLN A 44 14.23 -5.51 -7.29
C GLN A 44 13.06 -6.51 -7.35
N SER A 45 13.22 -7.75 -6.86
CA SER A 45 12.13 -8.75 -6.85
C SER A 45 11.06 -8.42 -5.82
N ASP A 46 11.49 -8.09 -4.60
CA ASP A 46 10.61 -7.94 -3.44
C ASP A 46 9.77 -6.66 -3.56
N SER A 47 10.41 -5.60 -4.06
CA SER A 47 9.74 -4.33 -4.36
C SER A 47 8.77 -4.46 -5.54
N MET A 48 9.09 -5.28 -6.55
CA MET A 48 8.19 -5.54 -7.69
C MET A 48 6.95 -6.32 -7.29
N VAL A 49 7.07 -7.37 -6.47
CA VAL A 49 5.91 -8.15 -6.01
C VAL A 49 4.98 -7.27 -5.17
N THR A 50 5.54 -6.55 -4.20
CA THR A 50 4.77 -5.64 -3.35
C THR A 50 4.08 -4.55 -4.18
N ARG A 51 4.78 -3.97 -5.17
CA ARG A 51 4.22 -2.96 -6.09
C ARG A 51 3.07 -3.52 -6.94
N LYS A 52 3.19 -4.76 -7.45
CA LYS A 52 2.11 -5.42 -8.20
C LYS A 52 0.87 -5.64 -7.34
N ILE A 53 1.05 -6.09 -6.10
CA ILE A 53 -0.06 -6.28 -5.16
C ILE A 53 -0.70 -4.92 -4.82
N GLN A 54 0.10 -3.89 -4.56
CA GLN A 54 -0.39 -2.55 -4.30
C GLN A 54 -1.22 -1.99 -5.45
N LYS A 55 -0.77 -2.17 -6.70
CA LYS A 55 -1.53 -1.78 -7.89
C LYS A 55 -2.85 -2.54 -8.00
N ALA A 56 -2.85 -3.85 -7.75
CA ALA A 56 -4.05 -4.66 -7.78
C ALA A 56 -5.05 -4.25 -6.68
N PHE A 57 -4.57 -4.01 -5.46
CA PHE A 57 -5.41 -3.57 -4.33
C PHE A 57 -5.99 -2.18 -4.58
N TYR A 58 -5.21 -1.27 -5.19
CA TYR A 58 -5.70 0.03 -5.61
C TYR A 58 -6.80 -0.08 -6.67
N ALA A 59 -6.58 -0.89 -7.71
CA ALA A 59 -7.57 -1.12 -8.76
C ALA A 59 -8.88 -1.72 -8.19
N ILE A 60 -8.77 -2.71 -7.28
CA ILE A 60 -9.93 -3.24 -6.56
C ILE A 60 -10.61 -2.09 -5.80
N GLY A 61 -9.87 -1.32 -5.02
CA GLY A 61 -10.41 -0.21 -4.23
C GLY A 61 -11.12 0.89 -5.04
N GLN A 62 -10.76 1.08 -6.31
CA GLN A 62 -11.45 2.04 -7.21
C GLN A 62 -12.88 1.64 -7.55
N ASP A 63 -13.19 0.34 -7.52
CA ASP A 63 -14.54 -0.17 -7.76
C ASP A 63 -15.48 0.02 -6.55
N TYR A 64 -14.95 0.49 -5.41
CA TYR A 64 -15.68 0.60 -4.14
C TYR A 64 -15.55 1.99 -3.50
N GLY A 65 -16.27 2.17 -2.39
CA GLY A 65 -16.23 3.42 -1.61
C GLY A 65 -14.86 3.72 -0.98
N THR A 66 -14.65 4.98 -0.63
CA THR A 66 -13.39 5.52 -0.09
C THR A 66 -12.85 4.73 1.11
N GLY A 67 -13.72 4.29 2.01
CA GLY A 67 -13.31 3.49 3.18
C GLY A 67 -12.67 2.15 2.81
N GLN A 68 -13.15 1.48 1.75
CA GLN A 68 -12.56 0.22 1.28
C GLN A 68 -11.25 0.48 0.54
N GLN A 69 -11.21 1.53 -0.27
CA GLN A 69 -10.00 1.96 -0.95
C GLN A 69 -8.86 2.26 0.04
N GLU A 70 -9.15 3.00 1.12
CA GLU A 70 -8.18 3.32 2.17
C GLU A 70 -7.75 2.07 2.94
N ALA A 71 -8.67 1.16 3.26
CA ALA A 71 -8.36 -0.09 3.94
C ALA A 71 -7.41 -0.96 3.10
N LEU A 72 -7.70 -1.13 1.81
CA LEU A 72 -6.85 -1.88 0.88
C LEU A 72 -5.50 -1.18 0.66
N ALA A 73 -5.49 0.15 0.52
CA ALA A 73 -4.24 0.91 0.40
C ALA A 73 -3.37 0.74 1.65
N LYS A 74 -3.95 0.76 2.86
CA LYS A 74 -3.25 0.53 4.12
C LYS A 74 -2.68 -0.90 4.20
N ALA A 75 -3.48 -1.89 3.81
CA ALA A 75 -3.06 -3.29 3.76
C ALA A 75 -1.87 -3.50 2.81
N ALA A 76 -1.85 -2.81 1.68
CA ALA A 76 -0.80 -2.95 0.67
C ALA A 76 0.43 -2.05 0.86
N ARG A 77 0.55 -1.32 1.99
CA ARG A 77 1.71 -0.43 2.23
C ARG A 77 3.03 -1.17 2.42
N THR A 78 3.02 -2.32 3.08
CA THR A 78 4.23 -3.09 3.43
C THR A 78 3.96 -4.59 3.36
N ILE A 79 5.03 -5.39 3.25
CA ILE A 79 4.93 -6.85 3.33
C ILE A 79 4.29 -7.29 4.66
N ASP A 80 4.66 -6.69 5.79
CA ASP A 80 4.06 -7.02 7.09
C ASP A 80 2.56 -6.75 7.12
N ASN A 81 2.12 -5.62 6.54
CA ASN A 81 0.70 -5.30 6.46
C ASN A 81 -0.05 -6.29 5.55
N LEU A 82 0.55 -6.73 4.44
CA LEU A 82 -0.03 -7.73 3.55
C LEU A 82 -0.12 -9.10 4.22
N LEU A 83 0.91 -9.50 4.97
CA LEU A 83 0.91 -10.74 5.74
C LEU A 83 -0.13 -10.72 6.86
N GLN A 84 -0.26 -9.59 7.55
CA GLN A 84 -1.31 -9.41 8.54
C GLN A 84 -2.69 -9.47 7.89
N PHE A 85 -2.90 -8.73 6.80
CA PHE A 85 -4.16 -8.75 6.05
C PHE A 85 -4.54 -10.16 5.60
N ARG A 86 -3.57 -10.94 5.11
CA ARG A 86 -3.76 -12.33 4.73
C ARG A 86 -4.26 -13.18 5.90
N ARG A 87 -3.64 -13.07 7.07
CA ARG A 87 -4.04 -13.83 8.26
C ARG A 87 -5.45 -13.44 8.69
N ASP A 88 -5.65 -12.16 8.94
CA ASP A 88 -6.88 -11.64 9.53
C ASP A 88 -8.08 -11.86 8.58
N TYR A 89 -7.93 -11.54 7.29
CA TYR A 89 -9.08 -11.53 6.37
C TYR A 89 -9.17 -12.74 5.44
N CYS A 90 -8.04 -13.29 4.99
CA CYS A 90 -8.06 -14.40 4.03
C CYS A 90 -8.03 -15.78 4.69
N GLN A 91 -7.54 -15.89 5.93
CA GLN A 91 -7.46 -17.15 6.67
C GLN A 91 -8.49 -17.22 7.79
N ASN A 92 -8.54 -16.19 8.65
CA ASN A 92 -9.46 -16.16 9.79
C ASN A 92 -10.88 -15.70 9.40
N GLY A 93 -11.00 -14.93 8.32
CA GLY A 93 -12.29 -14.38 7.89
C GLY A 93 -12.82 -13.29 8.82
N ASP A 94 -11.92 -12.52 9.43
CA ASP A 94 -12.23 -11.46 10.40
C ASP A 94 -12.86 -10.20 9.75
N PHE A 95 -13.84 -10.37 8.84
CA PHE A 95 -14.59 -9.26 8.25
C PHE A 95 -16.10 -9.45 8.36
N HIS A 96 -16.81 -8.33 8.44
CA HIS A 96 -18.26 -8.29 8.22
C HIS A 96 -18.57 -8.41 6.72
N PRO A 97 -19.16 -9.54 6.25
CA PRO A 97 -19.35 -9.80 4.82
C PRO A 97 -20.21 -8.75 4.12
N ALA A 98 -21.15 -8.15 4.85
CA ALA A 98 -22.06 -7.14 4.34
C ALA A 98 -21.40 -5.77 4.04
N LEU A 99 -20.23 -5.48 4.63
CA LEU A 99 -19.61 -4.15 4.54
C LEU A 99 -18.34 -4.14 3.67
N PHE A 100 -17.58 -5.22 3.66
CA PHE A 100 -16.27 -5.29 2.99
C PHE A 100 -16.05 -6.61 2.22
N GLY A 101 -17.05 -7.49 2.16
CA GLY A 101 -16.85 -8.88 1.72
C GLY A 101 -16.26 -9.02 0.33
N ASP A 102 -16.88 -8.43 -0.69
CA ASP A 102 -16.44 -8.61 -2.09
C ASP A 102 -15.03 -8.02 -2.33
N ALA A 103 -14.78 -6.78 -1.91
CA ALA A 103 -13.48 -6.15 -2.09
C ALA A 103 -12.34 -6.91 -1.40
N MET A 104 -12.57 -7.35 -0.15
CA MET A 104 -11.58 -8.11 0.60
C MET A 104 -11.39 -9.50 0.01
N GLN A 105 -12.44 -10.12 -0.51
CA GLN A 105 -12.35 -11.41 -1.17
C GLN A 105 -11.55 -11.33 -2.47
N ARG A 106 -11.76 -10.30 -3.30
CA ARG A 106 -10.92 -10.05 -4.49
C ARG A 106 -9.47 -9.77 -4.10
N ALA A 107 -9.24 -9.05 -3.01
CA ALA A 107 -7.89 -8.80 -2.49
C ALA A 107 -7.21 -10.10 -2.03
N CYS A 108 -7.97 -11.00 -1.40
CA CYS A 108 -7.50 -12.34 -1.08
C CYS A 108 -7.21 -13.19 -2.32
N ASP A 109 -8.01 -13.08 -3.39
CA ASP A 109 -7.75 -13.76 -4.66
C ASP A 109 -6.42 -13.33 -5.28
N VAL A 110 -6.09 -12.03 -5.21
CA VAL A 110 -4.78 -11.51 -5.62
C VAL A 110 -3.67 -12.13 -4.77
N LEU A 111 -3.83 -12.17 -3.44
CA LEU A 111 -2.81 -12.71 -2.55
C LEU A 111 -2.57 -14.21 -2.70
N ARG A 112 -3.56 -14.98 -3.18
CA ARG A 112 -3.38 -16.41 -3.49
C ARG A 112 -2.42 -16.64 -4.67
N GLN A 113 -2.21 -15.65 -5.53
CA GLN A 113 -1.23 -15.72 -6.63
C GLN A 113 0.22 -15.61 -6.12
N TYR A 114 0.40 -15.23 -4.85
CA TYR A 114 1.70 -15.02 -4.20
C TYR A 114 1.82 -15.88 -2.93
N PRO A 115 1.84 -17.22 -3.03
CA PRO A 115 1.80 -18.11 -1.86
C PRO A 115 3.03 -18.02 -0.94
N LYS A 116 4.15 -17.49 -1.44
CA LYS A 116 5.43 -17.33 -0.74
C LYS A 116 5.69 -15.86 -0.38
N LEU A 117 4.68 -15.17 0.13
CA LEU A 117 4.78 -13.73 0.39
C LEU A 117 5.76 -13.43 1.54
N GLU A 118 5.87 -14.40 2.44
CA GLU A 118 6.74 -14.44 3.60
C GLU A 118 8.23 -14.41 3.20
N GLU A 119 8.59 -14.93 2.01
CA GLU A 119 9.97 -14.92 1.48
C GLU A 119 10.44 -13.51 1.12
N PHE A 120 9.52 -12.55 0.96
CA PHE A 120 9.83 -11.15 0.65
C PHE A 120 9.89 -10.26 1.91
N LYS A 121 9.68 -10.85 3.10
CA LYS A 121 9.90 -10.14 4.35
C LYS A 121 11.40 -10.03 4.57
N LYS A 122 11.92 -8.80 4.57
CA LYS A 122 13.31 -8.54 4.98
C LYS A 122 13.42 -8.65 6.50
N ASP A 123 14.42 -9.39 6.97
CA ASP A 123 14.80 -9.50 8.38
C ASP A 123 15.25 -8.16 8.98
#